data_AF-A0AA48KH92-F1
#
_entry.id   AF-A0AA48KH92-F1
#
_cell.length_a   1.000
_cell.length_b   1.000
_cell.length_c   1.000
_cell.angle_alpha   90.00
_cell.angle_beta   90.00
_cell.angle_gamma   90.00
#
_symmetry.space_group_name_H-M   'P 1'
#
loop_
_entity.id
_entity.type
_entity.pdbx_description
1 polymer ?
#
loop_
_entity_poly.entity_id
_entity_poly.type
_entity_poly.pdbx_seq_one_letter_code
_entity_poly.pdbx_strand_id
1 'polypeptide(L)'
;MIALALWAGPAGAEGFSTCFERAIAHFEMGFARSGPARTVEDYALVTRDRVHHCGSLAIVACDRGAAPQACQRRLAVEQRDLRDRLLASLPAPQDVAAPEVLPGLYPQLWDVAHGISAGDDCAGAEDPVAAWCETHEARLKLTEAVALWQVARLMGVAAAAADLGWVAQAMPFRPVARPEGEGQ
;
A
#
# COMPACT_ATOMS: atom_id res chain seq x y z
N MET A 1 -36.43 -3.24 -22.01
CA MET A 1 -35.25 -2.46 -22.41
C MET A 1 -34.44 -2.17 -21.15
N ILE A 2 -33.33 -2.86 -20.94
CA ILE A 2 -32.44 -2.65 -19.79
C ILE A 2 -31.36 -1.67 -20.25
N ALA A 3 -31.40 -0.44 -19.73
CA ALA A 3 -30.35 0.54 -19.96
C ALA A 3 -29.16 0.20 -19.04
N LEU A 4 -28.17 -0.48 -19.60
CA LEU A 4 -26.83 -0.60 -19.01
C LEU A 4 -26.17 0.78 -19.07
N ALA A 5 -26.26 1.53 -17.98
CA ALA A 5 -25.49 2.75 -17.81
C ALA A 5 -24.03 2.37 -17.55
N LEU A 6 -23.24 2.26 -18.62
CA LEU A 6 -21.79 2.23 -18.57
C LEU A 6 -21.32 3.60 -18.07
N TRP A 7 -20.96 3.68 -16.79
CA TRP A 7 -20.20 4.81 -16.27
C TRP A 7 -18.79 4.71 -16.84
N ALA A 8 -18.58 5.36 -17.97
CA ALA A 8 -17.24 5.63 -18.48
C ALA A 8 -16.57 6.61 -17.51
N GLY A 9 -15.75 6.08 -16.60
CA GLY A 9 -14.77 6.89 -15.87
C GLY A 9 -13.86 7.62 -16.88
N PRO A 10 -13.27 8.77 -16.50
CA PRO A 10 -12.45 9.54 -17.42
C PRO A 10 -11.30 8.68 -17.97
N ALA A 11 -11.23 8.62 -19.29
CA ALA A 11 -10.19 7.87 -20.00
C ALA A 11 -8.80 8.41 -19.62
N GLY A 12 -7.99 7.59 -18.95
CA GLY A 12 -6.54 7.80 -18.83
C GLY A 12 -5.94 7.82 -17.42
N ALA A 13 -6.72 7.86 -16.34
CA ALA A 13 -6.18 7.71 -14.98
C ALA A 13 -6.27 6.24 -14.55
N GLU A 14 -5.13 5.59 -14.35
CA GLU A 14 -5.07 4.29 -13.66
C GLU A 14 -5.72 4.44 -12.29
N GLY A 15 -6.72 3.59 -11.98
CA GLY A 15 -7.40 3.61 -10.69
C GLY A 15 -6.45 3.20 -9.56
N PHE A 16 -6.77 3.65 -8.34
CA PHE A 16 -5.98 3.35 -7.13
C PHE A 16 -5.62 1.86 -7.02
N SER A 17 -6.59 0.97 -7.19
CA SER A 17 -6.41 -0.49 -7.08
C SER A 17 -5.33 -1.02 -8.03
N THR A 18 -5.36 -0.63 -9.30
CA THR A 18 -4.40 -1.12 -10.30
C THR A 18 -2.98 -0.61 -10.03
N CYS A 19 -2.83 0.66 -9.64
CA CYS A 19 -1.54 1.20 -9.22
C CYS A 19 -1.01 0.49 -7.97
N PHE A 20 -1.88 0.29 -6.97
CA PHE A 20 -1.56 -0.40 -5.73
C PHE A 20 -1.09 -1.84 -5.98
N GLU A 21 -1.84 -2.62 -6.77
CA GLU A 21 -1.46 -3.98 -7.15
C GLU A 21 -0.07 -4.03 -7.82
N ARG A 22 0.24 -3.07 -8.70
CA ARG A 22 1.57 -2.97 -9.31
C ARG A 22 2.66 -2.63 -8.30
N ALA A 23 2.37 -1.75 -7.34
CA ALA A 23 3.32 -1.39 -6.28
C ALA A 23 3.64 -2.62 -5.40
N ILE A 24 2.61 -3.39 -5.01
CA ILE A 24 2.77 -4.64 -4.27
C ILE A 24 3.55 -5.67 -5.09
N ALA A 25 3.22 -5.84 -6.37
CA ALA A 25 3.93 -6.76 -7.24
C ALA A 25 5.41 -6.41 -7.40
N HIS A 26 5.75 -5.12 -7.43
CA HIS A 26 7.15 -4.69 -7.49
C HIS A 26 7.94 -5.12 -6.25
N PHE A 27 7.35 -4.97 -5.06
CA PHE A 27 7.96 -5.44 -3.82
C PHE A 27 8.09 -6.97 -3.82
N GLU A 28 7.04 -7.72 -4.14
CA GLU A 28 7.05 -9.19 -4.15
C GLU A 28 8.07 -9.75 -5.15
N MET A 29 8.24 -9.11 -6.32
CA MET A 29 9.31 -9.49 -7.26
C MET A 29 10.71 -9.24 -6.70
N GLY A 30 10.90 -8.17 -5.91
CA GLY A 30 12.15 -7.95 -5.19
C GLY A 30 12.38 -9.02 -4.14
N PHE A 31 11.36 -9.30 -3.32
CA PHE A 31 11.42 -10.29 -2.25
C PHE A 31 11.67 -11.69 -2.78
N ALA A 32 11.05 -12.08 -3.89
CA ALA A 32 11.28 -13.37 -4.55
C ALA A 32 12.74 -13.59 -4.97
N ARG A 33 13.52 -12.51 -5.17
CA ARG A 33 14.95 -12.58 -5.51
C ARG A 33 15.86 -12.59 -4.30
N SER A 34 15.51 -11.85 -3.24
CA SER A 34 16.36 -11.67 -2.05
C SER A 34 16.03 -12.65 -0.92
N GLY A 35 14.76 -13.03 -0.78
CA GLY A 35 14.23 -13.72 0.38
C GLY A 35 14.15 -12.82 1.63
N PRO A 36 14.05 -13.44 2.83
CA PRO A 36 14.12 -12.75 4.11
C PRO A 36 15.42 -11.94 4.27
N ALA A 37 15.33 -10.82 4.99
CA ALA A 37 16.45 -9.94 5.26
C ALA A 37 17.51 -10.63 6.14
N ARG A 38 18.77 -10.44 5.76
CA ARG A 38 19.96 -10.92 6.49
C ARG A 38 20.90 -9.78 6.87
N THR A 39 20.77 -8.62 6.23
CA THR A 39 21.50 -7.40 6.56
C THR A 39 20.56 -6.19 6.60
N VAL A 40 21.05 -5.05 7.08
CA VAL A 40 20.27 -3.79 7.14
C VAL A 40 19.90 -3.32 5.73
N GLU A 41 20.78 -3.53 4.76
CA GLU A 41 20.61 -3.10 3.37
C GLU A 41 19.44 -3.81 2.68
N ASP A 42 19.09 -5.03 3.09
CA ASP A 42 17.94 -5.75 2.53
C ASP A 42 16.61 -5.02 2.79
N TYR A 43 16.53 -4.20 3.86
CA TYR A 43 15.36 -3.37 4.15
C TYR A 43 15.20 -2.18 3.19
N ALA A 44 16.21 -1.87 2.35
CA ALA A 44 16.05 -0.89 1.27
C ALA A 44 15.00 -1.32 0.22
N LEU A 45 14.58 -2.59 0.24
CA LEU A 45 13.49 -3.10 -0.59
C LEU A 45 12.11 -2.57 -0.15
N VAL A 46 11.96 -2.11 1.10
CA VAL A 46 10.72 -1.49 1.60
C VAL A 46 10.42 -0.23 0.78
N THR A 47 9.23 -0.14 0.20
CA THR A 47 8.87 0.86 -0.83
C THR A 47 7.63 1.66 -0.44
N ARG A 48 7.77 2.46 0.63
CA ARG A 48 6.73 3.36 1.14
C ARG A 48 6.20 4.31 0.06
N ASP A 49 7.09 4.88 -0.74
CA ASP A 49 6.77 5.95 -1.69
C ASP A 49 5.89 5.49 -2.86
N ARG A 50 5.93 4.20 -3.24
CA ARG A 50 5.11 3.68 -4.34
C ARG A 50 3.62 3.66 -3.98
N VAL A 51 3.29 3.19 -2.78
CA VAL A 51 1.89 3.18 -2.29
C VAL A 51 1.41 4.61 -2.05
N HIS A 52 2.27 5.45 -1.47
CA HIS A 52 1.98 6.87 -1.30
C HIS A 52 1.65 7.54 -2.65
N HIS A 53 2.44 7.28 -3.68
CA HIS A 53 2.23 7.81 -5.02
C HIS A 53 0.87 7.39 -5.60
N CYS A 54 0.49 6.12 -5.47
CA CYS A 54 -0.81 5.63 -5.95
C CYS A 54 -1.99 6.37 -5.30
N GLY A 55 -1.94 6.59 -3.99
CA GLY A 55 -2.98 7.36 -3.30
C GLY A 55 -3.01 8.83 -3.72
N SER A 56 -1.84 9.45 -3.97
CA SER A 56 -1.75 10.82 -4.48
C SER A 56 -2.38 10.97 -5.86
N LEU A 57 -2.10 10.04 -6.78
CA LEU A 57 -2.72 10.03 -8.11
C LEU A 57 -4.23 9.89 -8.03
N ALA A 58 -4.73 9.05 -7.13
CA ALA A 58 -6.16 8.85 -6.92
C ALA A 58 -6.88 10.09 -6.37
N ILE A 59 -6.24 10.83 -5.44
CA ILE A 59 -6.76 12.14 -4.97
C ILE A 59 -6.83 13.13 -6.14
N VAL A 60 -5.76 13.26 -6.93
CA VAL A 60 -5.73 14.15 -8.11
C VAL A 60 -6.80 13.76 -9.14
N ALA A 61 -7.07 12.47 -9.30
CA ALA A 61 -8.15 12.00 -10.16
C ALA A 61 -9.53 12.41 -9.62
N CYS A 62 -9.76 12.35 -8.30
CA CYS A 62 -10.96 12.86 -7.67
C CYS A 62 -11.13 14.38 -7.86
N ASP A 63 -10.06 15.16 -7.71
CA ASP A 63 -10.08 16.62 -7.86
C ASP A 63 -10.52 17.09 -9.25
N ARG A 64 -10.27 16.27 -10.27
CA ARG A 64 -10.66 16.52 -11.66
C ARG A 64 -12.07 16.03 -12.01
N GLY A 65 -12.73 15.33 -11.08
CA GLY A 65 -14.04 14.74 -11.28
C GLY A 65 -15.21 15.70 -11.03
N ALA A 66 -16.42 15.25 -11.31
CA ALA A 66 -17.65 16.04 -11.14
C ALA A 66 -18.09 16.24 -9.67
N ALA A 67 -17.59 15.40 -8.75
CA ALA A 67 -17.88 15.48 -7.32
C ALA A 67 -16.63 15.16 -6.48
N PRO A 68 -15.65 16.08 -6.40
CA PRO A 68 -14.35 15.83 -5.79
C PRO A 68 -14.42 15.32 -4.35
N GLN A 69 -15.20 15.99 -3.49
CA GLN A 69 -15.28 15.67 -2.06
C GLN A 69 -15.92 14.30 -1.83
N ALA A 70 -16.99 13.99 -2.56
CA ALA A 70 -17.64 12.68 -2.48
C ALA A 70 -16.72 11.56 -3.00
N CYS A 71 -15.91 11.81 -4.03
CA CYS A 71 -14.90 10.88 -4.53
C CYS A 71 -13.80 10.64 -3.50
N GLN A 72 -13.23 11.72 -2.95
CA GLN A 72 -12.19 11.68 -1.92
C GLN A 72 -12.64 10.89 -0.69
N ARG A 73 -13.85 11.14 -0.17
CA ARG A 73 -14.40 10.41 0.99
C ARG A 73 -14.56 8.91 0.72
N ARG A 74 -15.02 8.50 -0.47
CA ARG A 74 -15.07 7.08 -0.85
C ARG A 74 -13.68 6.46 -0.92
N LEU A 75 -12.73 7.16 -1.54
CA LEU A 75 -11.34 6.71 -1.60
C LEU A 75 -10.73 6.55 -0.19
N ALA A 76 -11.07 7.45 0.74
CA ALA A 76 -10.64 7.36 2.13
C ALA A 76 -11.18 6.10 2.82
N VAL A 77 -12.45 5.76 2.60
CA VAL A 77 -13.06 4.52 3.10
C VAL A 77 -12.35 3.30 2.51
N GLU A 78 -12.18 3.25 1.19
CA GLU A 78 -11.49 2.14 0.51
C GLU A 78 -10.06 1.92 1.06
N GLN A 79 -9.32 3.00 1.30
CA GLN A 79 -7.96 2.94 1.85
C GLN A 79 -7.93 2.51 3.32
N ARG A 80 -8.87 2.96 4.15
CA ARG A 80 -9.00 2.55 5.55
C ARG A 80 -9.39 1.07 5.65
N ASP A 81 -10.36 0.62 4.85
CA ASP A 81 -10.78 -0.78 4.84
C ASP A 81 -9.62 -1.69 4.42
N LEU A 82 -8.82 -1.29 3.44
CA LEU A 82 -7.63 -2.02 3.03
C LEU A 82 -6.54 -2.01 4.12
N ARG A 83 -6.31 -0.86 4.76
CA ARG A 83 -5.39 -0.74 5.90
C ARG A 83 -5.80 -1.70 7.02
N ASP A 84 -7.08 -1.73 7.37
CA ASP A 84 -7.57 -2.54 8.50
C ASP A 84 -7.44 -4.03 8.20
N ARG A 85 -7.75 -4.47 6.97
CA ARG A 85 -7.49 -5.84 6.53
C ARG A 85 -6.00 -6.19 6.57
N LEU A 86 -5.14 -5.23 6.24
CA LEU A 86 -3.69 -5.42 6.24
C LEU A 86 -3.19 -5.62 7.67
N LEU A 87 -3.49 -4.68 8.56
CA LEU A 87 -3.06 -4.75 9.96
C LEU A 87 -3.61 -5.98 10.68
N ALA A 88 -4.86 -6.36 10.41
CA ALA A 88 -5.47 -7.56 10.99
C ALA A 88 -4.79 -8.87 10.57
N SER A 89 -4.00 -8.87 9.49
CA SER A 89 -3.29 -10.06 9.03
C SER A 89 -1.88 -10.19 9.60
N LEU A 90 -1.40 -9.20 10.35
CA LEU A 90 -0.03 -9.15 10.84
C LEU A 90 0.04 -9.64 12.29
N PRO A 91 1.09 -10.39 12.66
CA PRO A 91 1.28 -10.82 14.04
C PRO A 91 1.59 -9.61 14.94
N ALA A 92 1.08 -9.61 16.17
CA ALA A 92 1.40 -8.53 17.10
C ALA A 92 2.89 -8.58 17.52
N PRO A 93 3.52 -7.46 17.91
CA PRO A 93 4.95 -7.42 18.16
C PRO A 93 5.44 -8.38 19.25
N GLN A 94 4.61 -8.67 20.26
CA GLN A 94 4.92 -9.64 21.31
C GLN A 94 4.97 -11.09 20.82
N ASP A 95 4.35 -11.39 19.67
CA ASP A 95 4.30 -12.73 19.05
C ASP A 95 5.39 -12.92 18.00
N VAL A 96 6.20 -11.89 17.75
CA VAL A 96 7.26 -11.88 16.75
C VAL A 96 8.62 -11.93 17.45
N ALA A 97 9.43 -12.93 17.12
CA ALA A 97 10.81 -12.97 17.60
C ALA A 97 11.58 -11.75 17.04
N ALA A 98 12.28 -11.04 17.93
CA ALA A 98 13.07 -9.89 17.52
C ALA A 98 14.15 -10.33 16.51
N PRO A 99 14.22 -9.70 15.32
CA PRO A 99 15.24 -10.06 14.33
C PRO A 99 16.62 -9.64 14.86
N GLU A 100 17.65 -10.42 14.52
CA GLU A 100 19.04 -10.06 14.84
C GLU A 100 19.42 -8.73 14.19
N VAL A 101 18.87 -8.47 13.01
CA VAL A 101 19.04 -7.23 12.25
C VAL A 101 17.87 -6.31 12.55
N LEU A 102 18.15 -5.17 13.19
CA LEU A 102 17.19 -4.13 13.59
C LEU A 102 16.08 -4.63 14.55
N PRO A 103 16.42 -5.10 15.76
CA PRO A 103 15.47 -5.74 16.69
C PRO A 103 14.29 -4.86 17.11
N GLY A 104 14.42 -3.53 17.02
CA GLY A 104 13.36 -2.57 17.39
C GLY A 104 12.49 -2.09 16.22
N LEU A 105 12.80 -2.46 14.97
CA LEU A 105 12.12 -1.87 13.81
C LEU A 105 10.64 -2.25 13.73
N TYR A 106 10.33 -3.54 13.93
CA TYR A 106 8.96 -4.05 13.85
C TYR A 106 7.99 -3.39 14.84
N PRO A 107 8.28 -3.35 16.17
CA PRO A 107 7.39 -2.69 17.12
C PRO A 107 7.25 -1.18 16.85
N GLN A 108 8.32 -0.50 16.42
CA GLN A 108 8.23 0.93 16.09
C GLN A 108 7.31 1.19 14.89
N LEU A 109 7.44 0.40 13.83
CA LEU A 109 6.54 0.51 12.67
C LEU A 109 5.12 0.07 13.00
N TRP A 110 4.96 -0.89 13.91
CA TRP A 110 3.65 -1.29 14.42
C TRP A 110 2.92 -0.10 15.06
N ASP A 111 3.59 0.61 15.95
CA ASP A 111 3.05 1.79 16.62
C ASP A 111 2.72 2.91 15.62
N VAL A 112 3.60 3.15 14.64
CA VAL A 112 3.36 4.15 13.59
C VAL A 112 2.13 3.80 12.73
N ALA A 113 2.01 2.53 12.33
CA ALA A 113 0.91 2.07 11.49
C ALA A 113 -0.45 2.06 12.22
N HIS A 114 -0.46 1.75 13.52
CA HIS A 114 -1.67 1.74 14.37
C HIS A 114 -2.01 3.10 15.00
N GLY A 115 -1.05 4.03 15.06
CA GLY A 115 -1.29 5.37 15.58
C GLY A 115 -2.15 6.23 14.64
N ILE A 116 -2.21 7.54 14.91
CA ILE A 116 -2.89 8.56 14.11
C ILE A 116 -1.82 9.46 13.47
N SER A 117 -2.03 9.97 12.25
CA SER A 117 -1.01 10.77 11.53
C SER A 117 -1.37 12.25 11.43
N ALA A 118 -2.66 12.58 11.44
CA ALA A 118 -3.13 13.95 11.51
C ALA A 118 -3.50 14.22 12.98
N GLY A 119 -2.74 15.10 13.63
CA GLY A 119 -3.18 15.71 14.89
C GLY A 119 -4.28 16.75 14.62
N ASP A 120 -4.33 17.79 15.44
CA ASP A 120 -5.31 18.88 15.34
C ASP A 120 -5.29 19.69 14.02
N ASP A 121 -4.36 19.42 13.11
CA ASP A 121 -4.15 20.18 11.86
C ASP A 121 -5.38 20.26 10.95
N CYS A 122 -6.29 19.28 11.05
CA CYS A 122 -7.54 19.23 10.29
C CYS A 122 -8.79 19.46 11.16
N ALA A 123 -8.61 19.77 12.45
CA ALA A 123 -9.72 20.00 13.36
C ALA A 123 -10.51 21.26 12.95
N GLY A 124 -11.83 21.11 12.80
CA GLY A 124 -12.72 22.21 12.42
C GLY A 124 -12.63 22.62 10.94
N ALA A 125 -11.90 21.89 10.11
CA ALA A 125 -11.89 22.13 8.67
C ALA A 125 -13.27 21.85 8.05
N GLU A 126 -13.67 22.68 7.10
CA GLU A 126 -14.86 22.48 6.26
C GLU A 126 -14.45 22.03 4.84
N ASP A 127 -15.42 21.60 4.04
CA ASP A 127 -15.14 21.26 2.64
C ASP A 127 -14.68 22.50 1.85
N PRO A 128 -13.70 22.36 0.94
CA PRO A 128 -13.15 21.11 0.43
C PRO A 128 -11.99 20.52 1.25
N VAL A 129 -11.50 21.25 2.26
CA VAL A 129 -10.30 20.87 3.03
C VAL A 129 -10.57 19.64 3.89
N ALA A 130 -11.75 19.51 4.48
CA ALA A 130 -12.14 18.35 5.28
C ALA A 130 -12.03 17.04 4.51
N ALA A 131 -12.64 16.97 3.31
CA ALA A 131 -12.54 15.78 2.45
C ALA A 131 -11.09 15.46 2.06
N TRP A 132 -10.27 16.47 1.73
CA TRP A 132 -8.87 16.27 1.40
C TRP A 132 -8.07 15.74 2.60
N CYS A 133 -8.27 16.32 3.78
CA CYS A 133 -7.66 15.90 5.04
C CYS A 133 -7.95 14.42 5.33
N GLU A 134 -9.23 14.02 5.25
CA GLU A 134 -9.64 12.64 5.50
C GLU A 134 -8.96 11.65 4.57
N THR A 135 -8.94 11.94 3.27
CA THR A 135 -8.32 11.06 2.28
C THR A 135 -6.80 11.08 2.37
N HIS A 136 -6.20 12.23 2.70
CA HIS A 136 -4.76 12.34 2.87
C HIS A 136 -4.28 11.49 4.06
N GLU A 137 -5.00 11.54 5.18
CA GLU A 137 -4.70 10.71 6.35
C GLU A 137 -4.88 9.22 6.03
N ALA A 138 -5.98 8.84 5.38
CA ALA A 138 -6.23 7.46 4.98
C ALA A 138 -5.08 6.91 4.10
N ARG A 139 -4.61 7.70 3.14
CA ARG A 139 -3.44 7.37 2.30
C ARG A 139 -2.18 7.17 3.13
N LEU A 140 -1.87 8.11 4.02
CA LEU A 140 -0.68 8.05 4.86
C LEU A 140 -0.69 6.78 5.72
N LYS A 141 -1.82 6.47 6.35
CA LYS A 141 -1.92 5.28 7.22
C LYS A 141 -1.90 3.97 6.46
N LEU A 142 -2.52 3.90 5.29
CA LEU A 142 -2.34 2.73 4.43
C LEU A 142 -0.88 2.54 4.02
N THR A 143 -0.18 3.64 3.73
CA THR A 143 1.23 3.63 3.35
C THR A 143 2.12 3.06 4.47
N GLU A 144 1.90 3.46 5.72
CA GLU A 144 2.63 2.90 6.87
C GLU A 144 2.27 1.44 7.15
N ALA A 145 1.00 1.07 7.01
CA ALA A 145 0.56 -0.31 7.13
C ALA A 145 1.26 -1.22 6.11
N VAL A 146 1.36 -0.79 4.84
CA VAL A 146 2.10 -1.56 3.83
C VAL A 146 3.59 -1.64 4.16
N ALA A 147 4.23 -0.57 4.62
CA ALA A 147 5.64 -0.62 5.03
C ALA A 147 5.87 -1.63 6.16
N LEU A 148 4.97 -1.66 7.16
CA LEU A 148 4.99 -2.65 8.22
C LEU A 148 4.86 -4.09 7.68
N TRP A 149 3.93 -4.34 6.75
CA TRP A 149 3.82 -5.66 6.12
C TRP A 149 5.07 -6.03 5.32
N GLN A 150 5.67 -5.10 4.59
CA GLN A 150 6.91 -5.36 3.84
C GLN A 150 8.06 -5.74 4.77
N VAL A 151 8.18 -5.08 5.92
CA VAL A 151 9.12 -5.46 6.99
C VAL A 151 8.78 -6.84 7.56
N ALA A 152 7.51 -7.12 7.86
CA ALA A 152 7.07 -8.44 8.32
C ALA A 152 7.41 -9.56 7.31
N ARG A 153 7.26 -9.26 6.01
CA ARG A 153 7.60 -10.17 4.91
C ARG A 153 9.11 -10.44 4.88
N LEU A 154 9.93 -9.40 5.00
CA LEU A 154 11.39 -9.49 5.08
C LEU A 154 11.87 -10.22 6.35
N MET A 155 11.12 -10.15 7.45
CA MET A 155 11.39 -10.93 8.65
C MET A 155 10.91 -12.39 8.54
N GLY A 156 10.20 -12.75 7.47
CA GLY A 156 9.66 -14.08 7.27
C GLY A 156 8.43 -14.41 8.12
N VAL A 157 7.78 -13.40 8.72
CA VAL A 157 6.64 -13.58 9.65
C VAL A 157 5.28 -13.20 9.05
N ALA A 158 5.26 -12.71 7.81
CA ALA A 158 4.03 -12.46 7.06
C ALA A 158 3.96 -13.27 5.76
N ALA A 159 2.74 -13.63 5.37
CA ALA A 159 2.45 -14.25 4.07
C ALA A 159 2.50 -13.22 2.92
N ALA A 160 2.46 -13.72 1.68
CA ALA A 160 2.40 -12.87 0.50
C ALA A 160 1.05 -12.14 0.40
N ALA A 161 1.03 -10.96 -0.23
CA ALA A 161 -0.19 -10.14 -0.31
C ALA A 161 -1.37 -10.84 -1.01
N ALA A 162 -1.08 -11.75 -1.95
CA ALA A 162 -2.11 -12.55 -2.63
C ALA A 162 -2.72 -13.61 -1.71
N ASP A 163 -1.90 -14.26 -0.87
CA ASP A 163 -2.38 -15.25 0.11
C ASP A 163 -3.26 -14.60 1.19
N LEU A 164 -3.00 -13.32 1.45
CA LEU A 164 -3.76 -12.47 2.38
C LEU A 164 -5.02 -11.85 1.73
N GLY A 165 -5.22 -12.07 0.43
CA GLY A 165 -6.42 -11.65 -0.30
C GLY A 165 -6.52 -10.14 -0.57
N TRP A 166 -5.41 -9.39 -0.52
CA TRP A 166 -5.42 -7.94 -0.77
C TRP A 166 -5.30 -7.56 -2.24
N VAL A 167 -4.63 -8.42 -3.00
CA VAL A 167 -4.39 -8.28 -4.43
C VAL A 167 -4.76 -9.59 -5.11
N ALA A 168 -5.28 -9.51 -6.34
CA ALA A 168 -5.66 -10.72 -7.08
C ALA A 168 -4.45 -11.61 -7.42
N GLN A 169 -3.28 -11.01 -7.64
CA GLN A 169 -2.05 -11.73 -7.98
C GLN A 169 -0.81 -10.98 -7.46
N ALA A 170 0.07 -11.68 -6.74
CA ALA A 170 1.30 -11.09 -6.19
C ALA A 170 2.37 -10.84 -7.27
N MET A 171 2.39 -11.60 -8.35
CA MET A 171 3.30 -11.40 -9.49
C MET A 171 2.55 -11.59 -10.82
N PRO A 172 2.00 -10.52 -11.43
CA PRO A 172 1.36 -10.62 -12.74
C PRO A 172 2.36 -10.87 -13.87
N PHE A 173 3.66 -10.66 -13.62
CA PHE A 173 4.74 -10.88 -14.57
C PHE A 173 5.55 -12.11 -14.17
N ARG A 174 5.63 -13.10 -15.07
CA ARG A 174 6.62 -14.19 -14.93
C ARG A 174 7.99 -13.66 -15.34
N PRO A 175 9.04 -13.80 -14.52
CA PRO A 175 10.39 -13.50 -14.96
C PRO A 175 10.71 -14.26 -16.26
N VAL A 176 11.09 -13.54 -17.30
CA VAL A 176 11.56 -14.16 -18.54
C VAL A 176 13.03 -14.54 -18.32
N ALA A 177 13.36 -15.80 -18.55
CA ALA A 177 14.76 -16.23 -18.51
C ALA A 177 15.56 -15.40 -19.52
N ARG A 178 16.72 -14.89 -19.09
CA ARG A 178 17.64 -14.20 -20.02
C ARG A 178 17.97 -15.16 -21.17
N PRO A 179 17.92 -14.75 -22.44
CA PRO A 179 18.34 -15.60 -23.55
C PRO A 179 19.77 -16.09 -23.30
N GLU A 180 20.00 -17.39 -23.39
CA GLU A 180 21.35 -17.94 -23.40
C GLU A 180 22.02 -17.49 -24.71
N GLY A 181 23.06 -16.64 -24.66
CA GLY A 181 23.85 -16.36 -25.87
C GLY A 181 24.52 -14.99 -26.07
N GLU A 182 24.56 -14.07 -25.10
CA GLU A 182 25.40 -12.86 -25.22
C GLU A 182 26.54 -12.89 -24.20
N GLY A 183 27.51 -13.75 -24.46
CA GLY A 183 28.66 -13.99 -23.58
C GLY A 183 29.57 -15.09 -24.11
N GLN A 184 29.99 -14.97 -25.37
CA GLN A 184 31.22 -15.56 -25.89
C GLN A 184 32.05 -14.45 -26.52
#